data_AF-A0A630PRC6-F1
#
_entry.id   AF-A0A630PRC6-F1
#
_cell.length_a   1.000
_cell.length_b   1.000
_cell.length_c   1.000
_cell.angle_alpha   90.00
_cell.angle_beta   90.00
_cell.angle_gamma   90.00
#
_symmetry.space_group_name_H-M   'P 1'
#
loop_
_entity.id
_entity.type
_entity.pdbx_description
1 polymer ?
#
loop_
_entity_poly.entity_id
_entity_poly.type
_entity_poly.pdbx_seq_one_letter_code
_entity_poly.pdbx_strand_id
1 'polypeptide(L)'
;MKKTDLYDVADPIDIERYAKELIGKTFKQVLEENYTDNEIVFEEKVEYYTNPRGKGSLGNLIEKYYFGYEPNSSPEPDFPEAGVELKVTPYEALKKKGKFKAGERLVVSMIPNDKEVEDE
;
A
#
# COMPACT_ATOMS: atom_id res chain seq x y z
N MET A 1 -7.26 16.10 -10.83
CA MET A 1 -6.38 16.41 -9.67
C MET A 1 -5.27 15.37 -9.67
N LYS A 2 -4.03 15.76 -9.38
CA LYS A 2 -3.00 14.77 -9.06
C LYS A 2 -3.30 14.27 -7.64
N LYS A 3 -3.10 12.98 -7.35
CA LYS A 3 -3.34 12.45 -6.00
C LYS A 3 -2.47 13.12 -4.92
N THR A 4 -1.31 13.60 -5.32
CA THR A 4 -0.39 14.41 -4.51
C THR A 4 -0.96 15.78 -4.12
N ASP A 5 -2.16 16.16 -4.61
CA ASP A 5 -2.86 17.38 -4.17
C ASP A 5 -3.75 17.12 -2.93
N LEU A 6 -3.91 15.86 -2.51
CA LEU A 6 -4.77 15.43 -1.39
C LEU A 6 -4.01 15.30 -0.05
N TYR A 7 -2.69 15.29 -0.11
CA TYR A 7 -1.79 15.22 1.04
C TYR A 7 -0.41 15.78 0.66
N ASP A 8 0.33 16.30 1.64
CA ASP A 8 1.71 16.75 1.48
C ASP A 8 2.69 15.57 1.55
N VAL A 9 3.40 15.31 0.45
CA VAL A 9 4.37 14.19 0.33
C VAL A 9 5.61 14.38 1.21
N ALA A 10 5.86 15.60 1.70
CA ALA A 10 6.98 15.90 2.59
C ALA A 10 6.57 15.93 4.08
N ASP A 11 5.28 15.80 4.40
CA ASP A 11 4.77 15.78 5.77
C ASP A 11 4.32 14.36 6.19
N PRO A 12 5.09 13.65 7.03
CA PRO A 12 4.71 12.31 7.48
C PRO A 12 3.38 12.28 8.25
N ILE A 13 3.00 13.38 8.91
CA ILE A 13 1.74 13.48 9.65
C ILE A 13 0.57 13.61 8.68
N ASP A 14 0.73 14.38 7.60
CA ASP A 14 -0.33 14.55 6.60
C ASP A 14 -0.51 13.28 5.75
N ILE A 15 0.57 12.56 5.45
CA ILE A 15 0.53 11.21 4.85
C ILE A 15 -0.27 10.26 5.75
N GLU A 16 0.01 10.24 7.06
CA GLU A 16 -0.72 9.40 8.01
C GLU A 16 -2.20 9.79 8.12
N ARG A 17 -2.51 11.10 8.13
CA ARG A 17 -3.89 11.61 8.12
C ARG A 17 -4.63 11.09 6.90
N TYR A 18 -4.03 11.22 5.71
CA TYR A 18 -4.63 10.73 4.48
C TYR A 18 -4.83 9.21 4.57
N ALA A 19 -3.81 8.44 4.96
CA ALA A 19 -3.92 6.98 5.14
C ALA A 19 -5.08 6.55 6.07
N LYS A 20 -5.39 7.32 7.11
CA LYS A 20 -6.51 7.02 8.04
C LYS A 20 -7.89 7.08 7.36
N GLU A 21 -8.04 7.74 6.21
CA GLU A 21 -9.30 7.73 5.46
C GLU A 21 -9.58 6.36 4.79
N LEU A 22 -8.61 5.45 4.75
CA LEU A 22 -8.81 4.05 4.35
C LEU A 22 -9.55 3.22 5.41
N ILE A 23 -9.64 3.69 6.66
CA ILE A 23 -10.26 2.92 7.74
C ILE A 23 -11.74 2.68 7.41
N GLY A 24 -12.12 1.40 7.38
CA GLY A 24 -13.48 0.98 7.06
C GLY A 24 -13.76 0.79 5.57
N LYS A 25 -12.81 1.11 4.69
CA LYS A 25 -12.91 0.82 3.26
C LYS A 25 -12.39 -0.57 2.92
N THR A 26 -13.02 -1.20 1.95
CA THR A 26 -12.50 -2.42 1.30
C THR A 26 -11.56 -2.04 0.16
N PHE A 27 -10.64 -2.94 -0.23
CA PHE A 27 -9.79 -2.73 -1.41
C PHE A 27 -10.60 -2.50 -2.69
N LYS A 28 -11.77 -3.14 -2.82
CA LYS A 28 -12.68 -2.94 -3.94
C LYS A 28 -13.21 -1.50 -3.98
N GLN A 29 -13.65 -0.95 -2.84
CA GLN A 29 -14.10 0.44 -2.76
C GLN A 29 -12.98 1.42 -3.09
N VAL A 30 -11.76 1.18 -2.59
CA VAL A 30 -10.59 2.01 -2.95
C VAL A 30 -10.37 2.02 -4.45
N LEU A 31 -10.45 0.85 -5.10
CA LEU A 31 -10.34 0.73 -6.55
C LEU A 31 -11.50 1.47 -7.25
N GLU A 32 -12.75 1.25 -6.86
CA GLU A 32 -13.95 1.90 -7.43
C GLU A 32 -13.88 3.43 -7.37
N GLU A 33 -13.45 3.98 -6.23
CA GLU A 33 -13.37 5.42 -6.01
C GLU A 33 -12.27 6.11 -6.82
N ASN A 34 -11.25 5.35 -7.25
CA ASN A 34 -10.03 5.89 -7.84
C ASN A 34 -9.77 5.41 -9.28
N TYR A 35 -10.58 4.48 -9.78
CA TYR A 35 -10.49 3.96 -11.12
C TYR A 35 -11.46 4.71 -12.03
N THR A 36 -10.94 5.36 -13.07
CA THR A 36 -11.72 6.25 -13.94
C THR A 36 -11.95 5.73 -15.35
N ASP A 37 -11.48 4.51 -15.67
CA ASP A 37 -11.72 3.91 -16.99
C ASP A 37 -13.11 3.24 -17.05
N ASN A 38 -13.36 2.46 -18.10
CA ASN A 38 -14.67 1.84 -18.33
C ASN A 38 -14.91 0.57 -17.48
N GLU A 39 -16.18 0.15 -17.42
CA GLU A 39 -16.66 -0.97 -16.59
C GLU A 39 -16.02 -2.33 -16.94
N ILE A 40 -15.75 -2.59 -18.23
CA ILE A 40 -15.09 -3.85 -18.66
C ILE A 40 -13.68 -3.93 -18.06
N VAL A 41 -12.91 -2.84 -18.13
CA VAL A 41 -11.54 -2.82 -17.60
C VAL A 41 -11.55 -2.81 -16.07
N PHE A 42 -12.58 -2.25 -15.43
CA PHE A 42 -12.73 -2.32 -13.98
C PHE A 42 -12.85 -3.76 -13.47
N GLU A 43 -13.70 -4.59 -14.09
CA GLU A 43 -13.83 -6.01 -13.71
C GLU A 43 -12.52 -6.79 -13.92
N GLU A 44 -11.79 -6.53 -15.01
CA GLU A 44 -10.46 -7.12 -15.22
C GLU A 44 -9.46 -6.73 -14.11
N LYS A 45 -9.54 -5.50 -13.60
CA LYS A 45 -8.71 -5.06 -12.46
C LYS A 45 -9.12 -5.73 -11.16
N VAL A 46 -10.41 -5.89 -10.91
CA VAL A 46 -10.90 -6.64 -9.74
C VAL A 46 -10.37 -8.06 -9.79
N GLU A 47 -10.45 -8.74 -10.93
CA GLU A 47 -9.91 -10.10 -11.11
C GLU A 47 -8.39 -10.13 -10.88
N TYR A 48 -7.66 -9.15 -11.43
CA TYR A 48 -6.21 -9.05 -11.24
C TYR A 48 -5.81 -8.95 -9.76
N TYR A 49 -6.45 -8.05 -9.00
CA TYR A 49 -6.09 -7.81 -7.60
C TYR A 49 -6.63 -8.87 -6.63
N THR A 50 -7.66 -9.62 -7.01
CA THR A 50 -8.18 -10.73 -6.22
C THR A 50 -7.48 -12.07 -6.50
N ASN A 51 -6.58 -12.11 -7.50
CA ASN A 51 -5.83 -13.30 -7.84
C ASN A 51 -4.91 -13.74 -6.68
N PRO A 52 -5.14 -14.92 -6.06
CA PRO A 52 -4.38 -15.39 -4.91
C PRO A 52 -2.91 -15.71 -5.22
N ARG A 53 -2.53 -15.78 -6.51
CA ARG A 53 -1.14 -15.96 -6.94
C ARG A 53 -0.36 -14.64 -6.98
N GLY A 54 -1.05 -13.50 -6.96
CA GLY A 54 -0.44 -12.17 -6.98
C GLY A 54 0.06 -11.76 -5.59
N LYS A 55 1.27 -12.19 -5.22
CA LYS A 55 1.89 -11.75 -3.96
C LYS A 55 2.09 -10.23 -3.98
N GLY A 56 1.70 -9.54 -2.90
CA GLY A 56 1.84 -8.08 -2.78
C GLY A 56 0.87 -7.25 -3.63
N SER A 57 -0.02 -7.87 -4.42
CA SER A 57 -0.91 -7.14 -5.34
C SER A 57 -1.79 -6.10 -4.63
N LEU A 58 -2.26 -6.40 -3.42
CA LEU A 58 -3.07 -5.48 -2.63
C LEU A 58 -2.27 -4.29 -2.08
N GLY A 59 -0.95 -4.45 -1.85
CA GLY A 59 -0.06 -3.32 -1.53
C GLY A 59 0.05 -2.39 -2.73
N ASN A 60 0.37 -2.95 -3.90
CA ASN A 60 0.44 -2.22 -5.17
C ASN A 60 -0.87 -1.50 -5.52
N LEU A 61 -2.02 -2.07 -5.13
CA LEU A 61 -3.31 -1.41 -5.28
C LEU A 61 -3.36 -0.11 -4.48
N ILE A 62 -2.94 -0.13 -3.22
CA ILE A 62 -2.94 1.07 -2.36
C ILE A 62 -1.92 2.10 -2.86
N GLU A 63 -0.71 1.68 -3.24
CA GLU A 63 0.30 2.57 -3.83
C GLU A 63 -0.26 3.32 -5.05
N LYS A 64 -0.80 2.59 -6.02
CA LYS A 64 -1.30 3.15 -7.28
C LYS A 64 -2.63 3.86 -7.13
N TYR A 65 -3.61 3.16 -6.60
CA TYR A 65 -5.00 3.60 -6.57
C TYR A 65 -5.35 4.41 -5.33
N TYR A 66 -4.48 4.55 -4.33
CA TYR A 66 -4.76 5.47 -3.22
C TYR A 66 -3.76 6.61 -3.11
N PHE A 67 -2.47 6.31 -3.15
CA PHE A 67 -1.41 7.33 -3.03
C PHE A 67 -0.96 7.92 -4.36
N GLY A 68 -1.13 7.19 -5.47
CA GLY A 68 -0.86 7.68 -6.82
C GLY A 68 0.54 7.37 -7.36
N TYR A 69 1.25 6.43 -6.75
CA TYR A 69 2.58 6.00 -7.20
C TYR A 69 2.49 4.78 -8.11
N GLU A 70 3.33 4.72 -9.12
CA GLU A 70 3.46 3.49 -9.90
C GLU A 70 4.30 2.48 -9.10
N PRO A 71 3.80 1.23 -8.90
CA PRO A 71 4.55 0.19 -8.21
C PRO A 71 5.89 -0.03 -8.91
N ASN A 72 6.96 0.01 -8.13
CA ASN A 72 8.33 -0.05 -8.64
C ASN A 72 9.21 -0.92 -7.72
N SER A 73 10.46 -1.11 -8.11
CA SER A 73 11.44 -1.93 -7.37
C SER A 73 12.57 -1.08 -6.78
N SER A 74 12.32 0.22 -6.55
CA SER A 74 13.30 1.11 -5.93
C SER A 74 13.59 0.66 -4.51
N PRO A 75 14.84 0.73 -4.04
CA PRO A 75 15.16 0.56 -2.63
C PRO A 75 14.82 1.80 -1.79
N GLU A 76 14.56 2.94 -2.44
CA GLU A 76 14.18 4.19 -1.77
C GLU A 76 12.79 4.08 -1.11
N PRO A 77 12.53 4.86 -0.04
CA PRO A 77 11.21 4.91 0.57
C PRO A 77 10.11 5.31 -0.42
N ASP A 78 8.89 4.83 -0.19
CA ASP A 78 7.73 5.25 -1.00
C ASP A 78 7.48 6.78 -0.97
N PHE A 79 7.84 7.43 0.14
CA PHE A 79 7.79 8.89 0.31
C PHE A 79 9.19 9.42 0.66
N PRO A 80 10.09 9.59 -0.32
CA PRO A 80 11.47 10.01 -0.08
C PRO A 80 11.57 11.37 0.63
N GLU A 81 10.68 12.31 0.30
CA GLU A 81 10.70 13.67 0.88
C GLU A 81 10.35 13.68 2.37
N ALA A 82 9.53 12.74 2.83
CA ALA A 82 9.18 12.56 4.24
C ALA A 82 10.07 11.52 4.95
N GLY A 83 10.87 10.74 4.21
CA GLY A 83 11.62 9.60 4.73
C GLY A 83 10.72 8.48 5.27
N VAL A 84 9.55 8.25 4.63
CA VAL A 84 8.54 7.28 5.09
C VAL A 84 8.31 6.19 4.05
N GLU A 85 8.15 4.96 4.54
CA GLU A 85 7.83 3.77 3.74
C GLU A 85 6.37 3.34 3.96
N LEU A 86 5.67 2.96 2.89
CA LEU A 86 4.32 2.42 2.95
C LEU A 86 4.35 0.89 3.08
N LYS A 87 3.81 0.35 4.17
CA LYS A 87 3.65 -1.10 4.33
C LYS A 87 2.19 -1.49 4.52
N VAL A 88 1.66 -2.26 3.58
CA VAL A 88 0.35 -2.92 3.70
C VAL A 88 0.54 -4.33 4.24
N THR A 89 -0.03 -4.62 5.41
CA THR A 89 0.06 -5.95 6.04
C THR A 89 -1.30 -6.40 6.59
N PRO A 90 -1.71 -7.65 6.36
CA PRO A 90 -2.93 -8.19 6.94
C PRO A 90 -2.76 -8.46 8.44
N TYR A 91 -3.88 -8.32 9.15
CA TYR A 91 -4.03 -8.79 10.52
C TYR A 91 -5.30 -9.63 10.64
N GLU A 92 -5.30 -10.58 11.57
CA GLU A 92 -6.43 -11.45 11.83
C GLU A 92 -7.04 -11.15 13.20
N ALA A 93 -8.36 -11.03 13.24
CA ALA A 93 -9.10 -10.95 14.50
C ALA A 93 -9.09 -12.31 15.21
N LEU A 94 -8.72 -12.31 16.48
CA LEU A 94 -8.78 -13.49 17.33
C LEU A 94 -10.20 -13.66 17.89
N LYS A 95 -10.54 -14.90 18.29
CA LYS A 95 -11.84 -15.23 18.90
C LYS A 95 -12.18 -14.35 20.10
N LYS A 96 -11.16 -13.89 20.83
CA LYS A 96 -11.32 -12.93 21.94
C LYS A 96 -11.50 -11.52 21.37
N LYS A 97 -12.65 -10.91 21.66
CA LYS A 97 -13.00 -9.55 21.21
C LYS A 97 -11.85 -8.55 21.48
N GLY A 98 -11.48 -7.81 20.44
CA GLY A 98 -10.44 -6.77 20.50
C GLY A 98 -9.00 -7.29 20.56
N LYS A 99 -8.77 -8.57 20.26
CA LYS A 99 -7.42 -9.12 20.11
C LYS A 99 -7.15 -9.43 18.64
N PHE A 100 -5.96 -9.07 18.17
CA PHE A 100 -5.50 -9.27 16.80
C PHE A 100 -4.15 -9.98 16.81
N LYS A 101 -3.84 -10.69 15.73
CA LYS A 101 -2.50 -11.18 15.42
C LYS A 101 -2.12 -10.73 14.00
N ALA A 102 -0.82 -10.68 13.70
CA ALA A 102 -0.37 -10.50 12.33
C ALA A 102 -0.84 -11.69 11.48
N GLY A 103 -1.32 -11.42 10.25
CA GLY A 103 -1.70 -12.45 9.28
C GLY A 103 -0.48 -13.04 8.58
N GLU A 104 0.59 -12.26 8.45
CA GLU A 104 1.86 -12.68 7.89
C GLU A 104 3.04 -11.94 8.53
N ARG A 105 4.27 -12.33 8.18
CA ARG A 105 5.48 -11.59 8.58
C ARG A 105 5.63 -10.36 7.69
N LEU A 106 5.89 -9.22 8.31
CA LEU A 106 6.20 -8.00 7.57
C LEU A 106 7.65 -8.05 7.07
N VAL A 107 7.83 -7.85 5.77
CA VAL A 107 9.14 -7.65 5.16
C VAL A 107 9.54 -6.19 5.31
N VAL A 108 10.73 -5.93 5.85
CA VAL A 108 11.26 -4.57 6.02
C VAL A 108 12.11 -4.20 4.81
N SER A 109 13.26 -4.86 4.66
CA SER A 109 14.20 -4.67 3.56
C SER A 109 15.01 -5.95 3.31
N MET A 110 15.69 -6.00 2.17
CA MET A 110 16.64 -7.08 1.86
C MET A 110 17.99 -6.79 2.51
N ILE A 111 18.56 -7.78 3.19
CA ILE A 111 19.92 -7.70 3.73
C ILE A 111 20.87 -8.32 2.69
N PRO A 112 21.84 -7.58 2.15
CA PRO A 112 22.82 -8.14 1.21
C PRO A 112 23.65 -9.22 1.90
N ASN A 113 23.96 -10.29 1.17
CA ASN A 113 24.77 -11.41 1.68
C ASN A 113 26.14 -11.52 0.99
N ASP A 114 26.40 -10.65 0.03
CA ASP A 114 27.55 -10.63 -0.87
C ASP A 114 28.35 -9.32 -0.77
N LYS A 115 27.83 -8.32 -0.05
CA LYS A 115 28.50 -7.06 0.23
C LYS A 115 28.29 -6.63 1.68
N GLU A 116 29.15 -5.73 2.14
CA GLU A 116 29.01 -5.11 3.46
C GLU A 116 27.74 -4.27 3.54
N VAL A 117 27.22 -4.12 4.75
CA VAL A 117 26.11 -3.21 5.02
C VAL A 117 26.67 -1.80 4.93
N GLU A 118 26.17 -1.02 3.99
CA GLU A 118 26.46 0.41 3.88
C GLU A 118 25.60 1.16 4.90
N ASP A 119 26.16 2.15 5.59
CA ASP A 119 25.38 3.07 6.43
C ASP A 119 24.57 3.99 5.49
N GLU A 120 23.25 4.09 5.73
CA GLU A 120 22.33 5.01 5.02
C GLU A 120 22.62 6.49 5.30
#